data_AF-A0A932PKK8-F1
#
_entry.id   AF-A0A932PKK8-F1
#
_cell.length_a   1.000
_cell.length_b   1.000
_cell.length_c   1.000
_cell.angle_alpha   90.00
_cell.angle_beta   90.00
_cell.angle_gamma   90.00
#
_symmetry.space_group_name_H-M   'P 1'
#
loop_
_entity.id
_entity.type
_entity.pdbx_description
1 polymer ?
#
loop_
_entity_poly.entity_id
_entity_poly.type
_entity_poly.pdbx_seq_one_letter_code
_entity_poly.pdbx_strand_id
1 'polypeptide(L)'
;MDALYTWGDENGFKHFLPRILDLLTKADESRRDFVDPESVFVKLVYVSCGSTSWRTWPQCEQNAISSYTCAVWNAVLETAPEELTDGPYRWLGAFAQAENDLSVYLDHWLIAPSENAHRNLARMIVWDGVPNAPRPDGGYWAGRKEQWRQLVEWLRKPEVKSKLAASLEKWSNMPFGNELFDAAILLP
;
A
#
# COMPACT_ATOMS: atom_id res chain seq x y z
N MET A 1 -4.47 -22.93 19.20
CA MET A 1 -5.92 -22.65 19.09
C MET A 1 -5.99 -21.31 18.40
N ASP A 2 -6.32 -21.31 17.11
CA ASP A 2 -6.11 -20.15 16.25
C ASP A 2 -7.41 -19.41 15.98
N ALA A 3 -7.36 -18.09 15.96
CA ALA A 3 -8.55 -17.23 15.89
C ALA A 3 -8.97 -16.87 14.44
N LEU A 4 -8.26 -17.35 13.41
CA LEU A 4 -8.93 -17.65 12.14
C LEU A 4 -9.96 -18.80 12.30
N TYR A 5 -9.83 -19.58 13.39
CA TYR A 5 -10.30 -20.96 13.55
C TYR A 5 -11.05 -21.20 14.87
N THR A 6 -11.85 -20.25 15.39
CA THR A 6 -12.91 -20.66 16.33
C THR A 6 -14.05 -21.38 15.57
N TRP A 7 -14.30 -20.97 14.32
CA TRP A 7 -15.22 -21.58 13.35
C TRP A 7 -14.80 -21.26 11.89
N GLY A 8 -13.99 -22.09 11.23
CA GLY A 8 -13.63 -21.90 9.81
C GLY A 8 -12.32 -22.60 9.42
N ASP A 9 -12.10 -22.85 8.12
CA ASP A 9 -10.85 -23.41 7.55
C ASP A 9 -10.33 -22.58 6.36
N GLU A 10 -9.23 -23.02 5.71
CA GLU A 10 -8.67 -22.31 4.54
C GLU A 10 -9.72 -22.14 3.43
N ASN A 11 -10.58 -23.14 3.21
CA ASN A 11 -11.64 -23.07 2.20
C ASN A 11 -12.69 -22.00 2.57
N GLY A 12 -13.06 -21.92 3.84
CA GLY A 12 -13.93 -20.85 4.34
C GLY A 12 -13.33 -19.47 4.13
N PHE A 13 -12.03 -19.29 4.45
CA PHE A 13 -11.35 -18.04 4.18
C PHE A 13 -11.33 -17.69 2.69
N LYS A 14 -10.95 -18.64 1.82
CA LYS A 14 -10.97 -18.48 0.35
C LYS A 14 -12.34 -18.12 -0.19
N HIS A 15 -13.41 -18.72 0.36
CA HIS A 15 -14.78 -18.44 -0.05
C HIS A 15 -15.18 -16.98 0.20
N PHE A 16 -14.81 -16.43 1.36
CA PHE A 16 -15.16 -15.05 1.73
C PHE A 16 -14.14 -14.01 1.26
N LEU A 17 -12.90 -14.40 0.96
CA LEU A 17 -11.81 -13.50 0.59
C LEU A 17 -12.20 -12.53 -0.55
N PRO A 18 -12.80 -12.95 -1.68
CA PRO A 18 -13.19 -12.02 -2.73
C PRO A 18 -14.12 -10.91 -2.23
N ARG A 19 -15.05 -11.23 -1.33
CA ARG A 19 -15.97 -10.24 -0.77
C ARG A 19 -15.28 -9.32 0.24
N ILE A 20 -14.37 -9.85 1.05
CA ILE A 20 -13.57 -9.04 1.97
C ILE A 20 -12.73 -8.02 1.17
N LEU A 21 -12.05 -8.48 0.12
CA LEU A 21 -11.25 -7.63 -0.77
C LEU A 21 -12.10 -6.57 -1.49
N ASP A 22 -13.31 -6.92 -1.95
CA ASP A 22 -14.26 -5.96 -2.53
C ASP A 22 -14.74 -4.91 -1.53
N LEU A 23 -14.90 -5.28 -0.26
CA LEU A 23 -15.31 -4.35 0.79
C LEU A 23 -14.18 -3.42 1.23
N LEU A 24 -12.92 -3.87 1.22
CA LEU A 24 -11.76 -3.03 1.51
C LEU A 24 -11.68 -1.81 0.58
N THR A 25 -12.05 -1.95 -0.69
CA THR A 25 -11.97 -0.85 -1.68
C THR A 25 -13.24 0.00 -1.74
N LYS A 26 -14.34 -0.44 -1.13
CA LYS A 26 -15.65 0.24 -1.11
C LYS A 26 -16.01 0.83 0.24
N ALA A 27 -15.15 0.69 1.24
CA ALA A 27 -15.33 1.31 2.54
C ALA A 27 -15.16 2.83 2.39
N ASP A 28 -16.28 3.51 2.14
CA ASP A 28 -16.39 4.96 2.16
C ASP A 28 -16.12 5.52 3.57
N GLU A 29 -15.94 6.83 3.72
CA GLU A 29 -15.64 7.49 5.00
C GLU A 29 -16.66 7.19 6.11
N SER A 30 -17.89 6.83 5.73
CA SER A 30 -18.98 6.41 6.62
C SER A 30 -18.86 4.98 7.15
N ARG A 31 -17.93 4.18 6.62
CA ARG A 31 -17.67 2.77 6.93
C ARG A 31 -16.22 2.51 7.37
N ARG A 32 -15.56 3.51 7.97
CA ARG A 32 -14.20 3.43 8.55
C ARG A 32 -13.99 2.27 9.54
N ASP A 33 -15.05 1.56 9.93
CA ASP A 33 -15.04 0.49 10.94
C ASP A 33 -15.05 -0.94 10.38
N PHE A 34 -14.83 -1.18 9.07
CA PHE A 34 -14.84 -2.57 8.58
C PHE A 34 -13.63 -3.39 9.06
N VAL A 35 -12.45 -3.18 8.47
CA VAL A 35 -11.19 -3.80 8.88
C VAL A 35 -10.02 -3.09 8.20
N ASP A 36 -8.89 -2.98 8.90
CA ASP A 36 -7.63 -2.51 8.31
C ASP A 36 -7.18 -3.44 7.16
N PRO A 37 -6.75 -2.90 6.01
CA PRO A 37 -6.18 -3.71 4.92
C PRO A 37 -5.03 -4.61 5.41
N GLU A 38 -4.14 -4.12 6.26
CA GLU A 38 -3.01 -4.90 6.79
C GLU A 38 -3.47 -6.13 7.58
N SER A 39 -4.57 -6.01 8.33
CA SER A 39 -5.18 -7.12 9.08
C SER A 39 -5.77 -8.21 8.19
N VAL A 40 -6.18 -7.87 6.97
CA VAL A 40 -6.63 -8.85 5.97
C VAL A 40 -5.42 -9.50 5.30
N PHE A 41 -4.45 -8.70 4.85
CA PHE A 41 -3.31 -9.19 4.08
C PHE A 41 -2.37 -10.07 4.90
N VAL A 42 -2.22 -9.84 6.20
CA VAL A 42 -1.43 -10.72 7.08
C VAL A 42 -1.98 -12.15 7.13
N LYS A 43 -3.30 -12.33 6.91
CA LYS A 43 -3.93 -13.65 6.89
C LYS A 43 -3.59 -14.45 5.64
N LEU A 44 -3.19 -13.80 4.55
CA LEU A 44 -2.78 -14.49 3.32
C LEU A 44 -1.51 -15.32 3.51
N VAL A 45 -0.61 -14.90 4.39
CA VAL A 45 0.67 -15.60 4.64
C VAL A 45 0.63 -16.48 5.89
N TYR A 46 -0.52 -16.58 6.54
CA TYR A 46 -0.67 -17.32 7.78
C TYR A 46 -0.62 -18.84 7.53
N VAL A 47 0.30 -19.51 8.22
CA VAL A 47 0.53 -20.97 8.09
C VAL A 47 0.16 -21.66 9.40
N SER A 48 -0.66 -22.71 9.31
CA SER A 48 -1.09 -23.54 10.43
C SER A 48 -1.25 -25.00 10.00
N CYS A 49 -1.72 -25.88 10.89
CA CYS A 49 -1.99 -27.28 10.52
C CYS A 49 -3.09 -27.45 9.45
N GLY A 50 -3.91 -26.42 9.22
CA GLY A 50 -5.00 -26.45 8.24
C GLY A 50 -4.99 -25.29 7.24
N SER A 51 -3.91 -24.49 7.20
CA SER A 51 -3.76 -23.37 6.26
C SER A 51 -2.34 -23.26 5.75
N THR A 52 -2.23 -22.89 4.49
CA THR A 52 -0.96 -22.62 3.82
C THR A 52 -0.92 -21.17 3.36
N SER A 53 0.30 -20.67 3.10
CA SER A 53 0.48 -19.36 2.51
C SER A 53 -0.21 -19.31 1.14
N TRP A 54 -0.81 -18.18 0.80
CA TRP A 54 -1.45 -17.98 -0.50
C TRP A 54 -0.52 -18.26 -1.69
N ARG A 55 0.80 -18.13 -1.49
CA ARG A 55 1.83 -18.49 -2.47
C ARG A 55 1.92 -19.99 -2.80
N THR A 56 1.25 -20.85 -2.03
CA THR A 56 1.14 -22.29 -2.32
C THR A 56 -0.25 -22.70 -2.83
N TRP A 57 -1.18 -21.76 -2.98
CA TRP A 57 -2.51 -22.01 -3.54
C TRP A 57 -2.44 -22.25 -5.06
N PRO A 58 -3.52 -22.74 -5.71
CA PRO A 58 -3.57 -22.86 -7.16
C PRO A 58 -3.18 -21.57 -7.88
N GLN A 59 -2.50 -21.70 -9.03
CA GLN A 59 -1.95 -20.56 -9.77
C GLN A 59 -3.02 -19.52 -10.16
N CYS A 60 -4.24 -19.97 -10.46
CA CYS A 60 -5.35 -19.05 -10.77
C CYS A 60 -5.72 -18.16 -9.58
N GLU A 61 -5.70 -18.69 -8.36
CA GLU A 61 -5.97 -17.94 -7.12
C GLU A 61 -4.84 -16.95 -6.84
N GLN A 62 -3.58 -17.38 -7.00
CA GLN A 62 -2.43 -16.49 -6.88
C GLN A 62 -2.50 -15.34 -7.88
N ASN A 63 -2.82 -15.63 -9.14
CA ASN A 63 -2.95 -14.62 -10.17
C ASN A 63 -4.10 -13.65 -9.87
N ALA A 64 -5.21 -14.13 -9.29
CA ALA A 64 -6.33 -13.28 -8.89
C ALA A 64 -5.94 -12.30 -7.78
N ILE A 65 -5.20 -12.76 -6.77
CA ILE A 65 -4.69 -11.89 -5.69
C ILE A 65 -3.72 -10.85 -6.25
N SER A 66 -2.73 -11.28 -7.05
CA SER A 66 -1.78 -10.35 -7.69
C SER A 66 -2.48 -9.33 -8.61
N SER A 67 -3.50 -9.75 -9.35
CA SER A 67 -4.26 -8.85 -10.23
C SER A 67 -5.07 -7.84 -9.40
N TYR A 68 -5.66 -8.29 -8.29
CA TYR A 68 -6.36 -7.42 -7.35
C TYR A 68 -5.41 -6.39 -6.74
N THR A 69 -4.24 -6.78 -6.22
CA THR A 69 -3.30 -5.83 -5.60
C THR A 69 -2.80 -4.79 -6.60
N CYS A 70 -2.48 -5.21 -7.83
CA CYS A 70 -2.12 -4.29 -8.91
C CYS A 70 -3.28 -3.34 -9.25
N ALA A 71 -4.52 -3.82 -9.33
CA ALA A 71 -5.69 -2.99 -9.64
C ALA A 71 -5.98 -1.97 -8.53
N VAL A 72 -5.90 -2.40 -7.26
CA VAL A 72 -6.04 -1.50 -6.10
C VAL A 72 -4.95 -0.45 -6.11
N TRP A 73 -3.70 -0.85 -6.33
CA TRP A 73 -2.60 0.10 -6.36
C TRP A 73 -2.78 1.14 -7.45
N ASN A 74 -3.21 0.72 -8.64
CA ASN A 74 -3.52 1.64 -9.73
C ASN A 74 -4.65 2.61 -9.35
N ALA A 75 -5.72 2.12 -8.74
CA ALA A 75 -6.81 2.96 -8.25
C ALA A 75 -6.32 3.98 -7.20
N VAL A 76 -5.47 3.56 -6.26
CA VAL A 76 -4.88 4.46 -5.26
C VAL A 76 -4.08 5.58 -5.91
N LEU A 77 -3.25 5.26 -6.91
CA LEU A 77 -2.45 6.25 -7.63
C LEU A 77 -3.29 7.23 -8.44
N GLU A 78 -4.41 6.78 -9.01
CA GLU A 78 -5.30 7.62 -9.82
C GLU A 78 -6.34 8.39 -8.99
N THR A 79 -6.51 8.09 -7.71
CA THR A 79 -7.48 8.77 -6.82
C THR A 79 -6.85 9.95 -6.11
N ALA A 80 -7.57 11.07 -6.03
CA ALA A 80 -7.08 12.26 -5.33
C ALA A 80 -6.83 11.94 -3.84
N PRO A 81 -5.78 12.50 -3.22
CA PRO A 81 -5.47 12.21 -1.82
C PRO A 81 -6.63 12.47 -0.86
N GLU A 82 -7.51 13.43 -1.16
CA GLU A 82 -8.69 13.79 -0.35
C GLU A 82 -9.81 12.75 -0.43
N GLU A 83 -9.86 11.98 -1.51
CA GLU A 83 -10.89 10.98 -1.78
C GLU A 83 -10.49 9.59 -1.27
N LEU A 84 -9.23 9.43 -0.84
CA LEU A 84 -8.72 8.18 -0.31
C LEU A 84 -9.11 7.99 1.16
N THR A 85 -9.84 6.91 1.46
CA THR A 85 -10.04 6.44 2.84
C THR A 85 -8.71 6.04 3.48
N ASP A 86 -7.91 5.25 2.74
CA ASP A 86 -6.57 4.81 3.14
C ASP A 86 -5.55 5.25 2.09
N GLY A 87 -4.53 5.98 2.54
CA GLY A 87 -3.47 6.49 1.67
C GLY A 87 -2.48 5.43 1.20
N PRO A 88 -1.56 5.80 0.30
CA PRO A 88 -0.56 4.87 -0.26
C PRO A 88 0.29 4.16 0.80
N TYR A 89 0.62 4.86 1.90
CA TYR A 89 1.39 4.30 3.01
C TYR A 89 0.72 3.05 3.63
N ARG A 90 -0.59 3.12 3.86
CA ARG A 90 -1.38 2.03 4.45
C ARG A 90 -1.50 0.85 3.49
N TRP A 91 -1.75 1.13 2.21
CA TRP A 91 -1.80 0.09 1.18
C TRP A 91 -0.45 -0.61 0.97
N LEU A 92 0.66 0.13 0.94
CA LEU A 92 2.00 -0.47 0.91
C LEU A 92 2.29 -1.29 2.17
N GLY A 93 1.83 -0.82 3.35
CA GLY A 93 1.91 -1.57 4.60
C GLY A 93 1.12 -2.88 4.55
N ALA A 94 -0.01 -2.89 3.85
CA ALA A 94 -0.84 -4.08 3.65
C ALA A 94 -0.18 -5.06 2.70
N PHE A 95 0.32 -4.59 1.56
CA PHE A 95 1.05 -5.43 0.63
C PHE A 95 2.31 -6.01 1.28
N ALA A 96 3.02 -5.23 2.11
CA ALA A 96 4.15 -5.73 2.89
C ALA A 96 3.81 -6.86 3.87
N GLN A 97 2.53 -7.04 4.23
CA GLN A 97 2.11 -8.21 5.02
C GLN A 97 2.07 -9.50 4.22
N ALA A 98 1.74 -9.42 2.93
CA ALA A 98 1.56 -10.59 2.07
C ALA A 98 2.73 -10.82 1.10
N GLU A 99 3.53 -9.79 0.85
CA GLU A 99 4.59 -9.73 -0.15
C GLU A 99 5.96 -9.55 0.48
N ASN A 100 6.95 -10.26 -0.09
CA ASN A 100 8.36 -10.12 0.31
C ASN A 100 9.09 -9.01 -0.47
N ASP A 101 8.50 -8.54 -1.57
CA ASP A 101 9.08 -7.55 -2.46
C ASP A 101 8.02 -6.53 -2.88
N LEU A 102 8.27 -5.26 -2.57
CA LEU A 102 7.41 -4.13 -2.95
C LEU A 102 7.82 -3.48 -4.27
N SER A 103 8.91 -3.92 -4.91
CA SER A 103 9.49 -3.26 -6.09
C SER A 103 8.46 -3.06 -7.21
N VAL A 104 7.57 -4.03 -7.44
CA VAL A 104 6.50 -3.93 -8.46
C VAL A 104 5.58 -2.73 -8.22
N TYR A 105 5.21 -2.46 -6.97
CA TYR A 105 4.33 -1.33 -6.62
C TYR A 105 5.09 0.00 -6.68
N LEU A 106 6.34 0.01 -6.18
CA LEU A 106 7.19 1.20 -6.13
C LEU A 106 7.63 1.66 -7.54
N ASP A 107 7.98 0.71 -8.41
CA ASP A 107 8.34 0.98 -9.80
C ASP A 107 7.11 1.45 -10.60
N HIS A 108 5.94 0.85 -10.35
CA HIS A 108 4.69 1.32 -10.96
C HIS A 108 4.36 2.76 -10.55
N TRP A 109 4.54 3.11 -9.26
CA TRP A 109 4.34 4.48 -8.79
C TRP A 109 5.32 5.46 -9.43
N LEU A 110 6.58 5.05 -9.58
CA LEU A 110 7.61 5.88 -10.19
C LEU A 110 7.19 6.31 -11.62
N ILE A 111 6.67 5.38 -12.42
CA ILE A 111 6.28 5.65 -13.82
C ILE A 111 4.87 6.25 -13.97
N ALA A 112 4.03 6.22 -12.94
CA ALA A 112 2.65 6.71 -13.01
C ALA A 112 2.62 8.24 -13.27
N PRO A 113 2.07 8.72 -14.42
CA PRO A 113 2.20 10.11 -14.81
C PRO A 113 1.11 11.03 -14.23
N SER A 114 0.09 10.47 -13.59
CA SER A 114 -1.08 11.20 -13.13
C SER A 114 -0.72 12.21 -12.05
N GLU A 115 -1.47 13.31 -12.01
CA GLU A 115 -1.34 14.33 -10.97
C GLU A 115 -1.51 13.72 -9.58
N ASN A 116 -2.54 12.89 -9.43
CA ASN A 116 -2.85 12.20 -8.19
C ASN A 116 -1.69 11.32 -7.71
N ALA A 117 -0.98 10.62 -8.60
CA ALA A 117 0.20 9.85 -8.20
C ALA A 117 1.30 10.72 -7.59
N HIS A 118 1.50 11.95 -8.09
CA HIS A 118 2.49 12.89 -7.53
C HIS A 118 2.01 13.46 -6.20
N ARG A 119 0.73 13.85 -6.12
CA ARG A 119 0.12 14.37 -4.88
C ARG A 119 0.12 13.34 -3.77
N ASN A 120 -0.21 12.09 -4.09
CA ASN A 120 -0.17 10.96 -3.15
C ASN A 120 1.25 10.69 -2.64
N LEU A 121 2.28 10.86 -3.49
CA LEU A 121 3.68 10.72 -3.08
C LEU A 121 4.07 11.85 -2.12
N ALA A 122 3.73 13.08 -2.47
CA ALA A 122 3.98 14.24 -1.64
C ALA A 122 3.29 14.12 -0.27
N ARG A 123 2.03 13.70 -0.26
CA ARG A 123 1.28 13.45 0.97
C ARG A 123 1.95 12.40 1.84
N MET A 124 2.38 11.28 1.27
CA MET A 124 3.09 10.24 2.03
C MET A 124 4.40 10.77 2.66
N ILE A 125 5.16 11.58 1.92
CA ILE A 125 6.41 12.16 2.43
C ILE A 125 6.14 13.13 3.58
N VAL A 126 5.18 14.04 3.40
CA VAL A 126 4.90 15.13 4.35
C VAL A 126 4.21 14.61 5.60
N TRP A 127 3.21 13.74 5.45
CA TRP A 127 2.34 13.33 6.55
C TRP A 127 2.79 12.05 7.25
N ASP A 128 3.31 11.08 6.50
CA ASP A 128 3.75 9.80 7.06
C ASP A 128 5.25 9.83 7.45
N GLY A 129 5.98 10.90 7.13
CA GLY A 129 7.35 11.15 7.60
C GLY A 129 8.41 10.11 7.16
N VAL A 130 8.05 9.26 6.18
CA VAL A 130 8.80 8.06 5.80
C VAL A 130 10.29 8.29 5.49
N PRO A 131 10.70 9.34 4.73
CA PRO A 131 12.11 9.50 4.36
C PRO A 131 13.07 9.69 5.54
N ASN A 132 12.55 10.24 6.65
CA ASN A 132 13.33 10.66 7.82
C ASN A 132 13.21 9.67 8.99
N ALA A 133 12.33 8.68 8.89
CA ALA A 133 12.12 7.67 9.93
C ALA A 133 13.25 6.61 9.89
N PRO A 134 14.11 6.52 10.92
CA PRO A 134 15.24 5.59 10.93
C PRO A 134 14.79 4.12 11.07
N ARG A 135 13.55 3.90 11.48
CA ARG A 135 12.91 2.60 11.71
C ARG A 135 11.41 2.73 11.42
N PRO A 136 10.71 1.63 11.11
CA PRO A 136 9.27 1.67 11.01
C PRO A 136 8.64 2.07 12.36
N ASP A 137 7.67 2.97 12.31
CA ASP A 137 6.97 3.51 13.48
C ASP A 137 5.97 2.48 14.03
N GLY A 138 6.46 1.41 14.66
CA GLY A 138 5.61 0.39 15.27
C GLY A 138 4.55 -0.17 14.30
N GLY A 139 3.40 -0.60 14.85
CA GLY A 139 2.24 -1.03 14.05
C GLY A 139 2.54 -2.19 13.08
N TYR A 140 1.87 -2.17 11.92
CA TYR A 140 1.96 -3.21 10.91
C TYR A 140 3.35 -3.29 10.24
N TRP A 141 4.17 -2.23 10.29
CA TRP A 141 5.52 -2.22 9.74
C TRP A 141 6.58 -2.81 10.67
N ALA A 142 6.31 -2.96 11.97
CA ALA A 142 7.29 -3.41 12.97
C ALA A 142 7.96 -4.75 12.61
N GLY A 143 7.21 -5.67 11.97
CA GLY A 143 7.70 -6.98 11.51
C GLY A 143 8.25 -7.01 10.07
N ARG A 144 8.22 -5.90 9.34
CA ARG A 144 8.49 -5.83 7.88
C ARG A 144 9.71 -4.97 7.55
N LYS A 145 10.83 -5.26 8.21
CA LYS A 145 12.08 -4.46 8.10
C LYS A 145 12.61 -4.36 6.67
N GLU A 146 12.50 -5.43 5.90
CA GLU A 146 13.05 -5.48 4.55
C GLU A 146 12.18 -4.67 3.57
N GLN A 147 10.86 -4.81 3.65
CA GLN A 147 9.91 -4.01 2.87
C GLN A 147 10.00 -2.52 3.25
N TRP A 148 10.18 -2.22 4.55
CA TRP A 148 10.45 -0.87 5.00
C TRP A 148 11.73 -0.30 4.38
N ARG A 149 12.81 -1.09 4.37
CA ARG A 149 14.08 -0.71 3.73
C ARG A 149 13.89 -0.43 2.24
N GLN A 150 13.14 -1.27 1.52
CA GLN A 150 12.80 -1.05 0.10
C GLN A 150 12.11 0.30 -0.12
N LEU A 151 11.11 0.63 0.70
CA LEU A 151 10.39 1.91 0.61
C LEU A 151 11.32 3.11 0.87
N VAL A 152 12.11 3.06 1.95
CA VAL A 152 13.02 4.18 2.31
C VAL A 152 14.14 4.34 1.28
N GLU A 153 14.72 3.25 0.79
CA GLU A 153 15.73 3.32 -0.28
C GLU A 153 15.14 3.80 -1.59
N TRP A 154 13.92 3.37 -1.94
CA TRP A 154 13.22 3.86 -3.11
C TRP A 154 12.98 5.37 -3.03
N LEU A 155 12.54 5.91 -1.90
CA LEU A 155 12.35 7.36 -1.73
C LEU A 155 13.65 8.17 -1.93
N ARG A 156 14.81 7.55 -1.68
CA ARG A 156 16.14 8.18 -1.85
C ARG A 156 16.66 8.11 -3.28
N LYS A 157 15.99 7.38 -4.17
CA LYS A 157 16.38 7.27 -5.58
C LYS A 157 16.31 8.63 -6.27
N PRO A 158 17.30 9.01 -7.10
CA PRO A 158 17.29 10.28 -7.83
C PRO A 158 16.07 10.39 -8.76
N GLU A 159 15.52 9.28 -9.23
CA GLU A 159 14.32 9.23 -10.06
C GLU A 159 13.08 9.70 -9.31
N VAL A 160 12.96 9.39 -8.01
CA VAL A 160 11.84 9.87 -7.17
C VAL A 160 11.94 11.37 -6.94
N LYS A 161 13.16 11.88 -6.69
CA LYS A 161 13.40 13.33 -6.63
C LYS A 161 13.04 14.03 -7.94
N SER A 162 13.46 13.44 -9.06
CA SER A 162 13.18 13.96 -10.40
C SER A 162 11.67 13.99 -10.70
N LYS A 163 10.94 12.96 -10.26
CA LYS A 163 9.48 12.90 -10.35
C LYS A 163 8.80 14.07 -9.64
N LEU A 164 9.20 14.37 -8.40
CA LEU A 164 8.65 15.51 -7.66
C LEU A 164 9.08 16.86 -8.25
N ALA A 165 10.34 17.00 -8.70
CA ALA A 165 10.80 18.21 -9.36
C ALA A 165 9.99 18.52 -10.63
N ALA A 166 9.77 17.53 -11.49
CA ALA A 166 8.95 17.67 -12.69
C ALA A 166 7.49 18.06 -12.35
N SER A 167 6.97 17.56 -11.22
CA SER A 167 5.63 17.91 -10.75
C SER A 167 5.50 19.38 -10.33
N LEU A 168 6.55 19.95 -9.71
CA LEU A 168 6.60 21.37 -9.34
C LEU A 168 6.61 22.29 -10.56
N GLU A 169 7.40 21.95 -11.58
CA GLU A 169 7.41 22.71 -12.84
C GLU A 169 6.02 22.75 -13.49
N LYS A 170 5.29 21.63 -13.42
CA LYS A 170 4.00 21.47 -14.08
C LYS A 170 2.82 22.04 -13.29
N TRP A 171 2.82 21.90 -11.96
CA TRP A 171 1.65 22.13 -11.12
C TRP A 171 1.88 23.09 -9.93
N SER A 172 3.01 23.79 -9.85
CA SER A 172 3.30 24.76 -8.76
C SER A 172 2.23 25.83 -8.56
N ASN A 173 1.51 26.22 -9.63
CA ASN A 173 0.45 27.24 -9.56
C ASN A 173 -0.93 26.68 -9.14
N MET A 174 -1.04 25.36 -8.91
CA MET A 174 -2.29 24.74 -8.47
C MET A 174 -2.48 24.89 -6.95
N PRO A 175 -3.72 24.75 -6.42
CA PRO A 175 -3.99 24.89 -4.98
C PRO A 175 -3.16 23.97 -4.08
N PHE A 176 -2.78 22.78 -4.58
CA PHE A 176 -1.95 21.79 -3.89
C PHE A 176 -0.45 21.94 -4.16
N GLY A 177 0.00 22.98 -4.88
CA GLY A 177 1.41 23.17 -5.26
C GLY A 177 2.36 23.21 -4.06
N ASN A 178 1.90 23.73 -2.92
CA ASN A 178 2.67 23.74 -1.67
C ASN A 178 2.97 22.34 -1.15
N GLU A 179 2.05 21.38 -1.29
CA GLU A 179 2.26 19.99 -0.85
C GLU A 179 3.43 19.35 -1.59
N LEU A 180 3.52 19.59 -2.90
CA LEU A 180 4.61 19.11 -3.75
C LEU A 180 5.95 19.75 -3.35
N PHE A 181 5.92 21.02 -2.95
CA PHE A 181 7.11 21.77 -2.57
C PHE A 181 7.66 21.29 -1.22
N ASP A 182 6.78 21.13 -0.23
CA ASP A 182 7.14 20.62 1.09
C ASP A 182 7.74 19.21 0.98
N ALA A 183 7.14 18.35 0.15
CA ALA A 183 7.66 17.01 -0.09
C ALA A 183 9.06 17.03 -0.73
N ALA A 184 9.32 17.92 -1.68
CA ALA A 184 10.62 18.05 -2.33
C ALA A 184 11.72 18.50 -1.35
N ILE A 185 11.38 19.33 -0.34
CA ILE A 185 12.30 19.74 0.72
C ILE A 185 12.60 18.60 1.69
N LEU A 186 11.59 17.79 2.01
CA LEU A 186 11.71 16.72 3.01
C LEU A 186 12.42 15.47 2.49
N LEU A 187 12.59 15.33 1.17
CA LEU A 187 13.38 14.25 0.60
C LEU A 187 14.89 14.49 0.80
N PRO A 188 15.61 13.53 1.43
CA PRO A 188 17.06 13.61 1.63
C PRO A 188 17.83 13.40 0.34
#